data_AF-A0A535QKI8-F1
#
_entry.id   AF-A0A535QKI8-F1
#
_cell.length_a   1.000
_cell.length_b   1.000
_cell.length_c   1.000
_cell.angle_alpha   90.00
_cell.angle_beta   90.00
_cell.angle_gamma   90.00
#
_symmetry.space_group_name_H-M   'P 1'
#
loop_
_entity.id
_entity.type
_entity.pdbx_description
1 polymer ?
#
loop_
_entity_poly.entity_id
_entity_poly.type
_entity_poly.pdbx_seq_one_letter_code
_entity_poly.pdbx_strand_id
1 'polypeptide(L)'
;MVRAGHQWSVHAQAFARYRGRLRDRFDVVIDEVNTMPFFTPLWAGIPSVLLMFQLAREVWWYESRFPINLFGYALEPWYLRVYRRTAAFTISQSTIDDLRGLGFRGPITLVPIGIEPIAAPTAERAPIPTFLYVGRLAPSKRVHDLLEAFARFRMKEEP
;
A
#
# COMPACT_ATOMS: atom_id res chain seq x y z
N MET A 1 1.88 -20.09 -8.14
CA MET A 1 1.67 -19.18 -6.99
C MET A 1 2.22 -19.85 -5.74
N VAL A 2 2.97 -19.14 -4.88
CA VAL A 2 3.49 -19.67 -3.61
C VAL A 2 2.93 -18.82 -2.48
N ARG A 3 2.39 -19.45 -1.44
CA ARG A 3 1.95 -18.79 -0.21
C ARG A 3 2.73 -19.37 0.96
N ALA A 4 3.60 -18.57 1.58
CA ALA A 4 4.44 -19.00 2.69
C ALA A 4 4.77 -17.81 3.60
N GLY A 5 5.01 -18.11 4.88
CA GLY A 5 5.33 -17.11 5.89
C GLY A 5 4.11 -16.39 6.47
N HIS A 6 4.37 -15.69 7.57
CA HIS A 6 3.45 -14.75 8.24
C HIS A 6 4.18 -13.43 8.45
N GLN A 7 3.53 -12.43 9.06
CA GLN A 7 4.08 -11.08 9.29
C GLN A 7 5.57 -11.05 9.71
N TRP A 8 5.98 -11.93 10.63
CA TRP A 8 7.33 -11.97 11.19
C TRP A 8 8.32 -12.83 10.40
N SER A 9 7.84 -13.82 9.64
CA SER A 9 8.68 -14.82 9.00
C SER A 9 8.76 -14.67 7.48
N VAL A 10 7.85 -13.90 6.87
CA VAL A 10 7.73 -13.79 5.41
C VAL A 10 9.01 -13.28 4.76
N HIS A 11 9.69 -12.30 5.36
CA HIS A 11 10.93 -11.72 4.84
C HIS A 11 12.07 -12.75 4.79
N ALA A 12 12.28 -13.47 5.90
CA ALA A 12 13.30 -14.52 5.99
C ALA A 12 12.99 -15.70 5.05
N GLN A 13 11.73 -16.11 4.96
CA GLN A 13 11.30 -17.18 4.06
C GLN A 13 11.43 -16.79 2.59
N ALA A 14 11.10 -15.55 2.23
CA ALA A 14 11.29 -15.03 0.87
C ALA A 14 12.77 -15.06 0.47
N PHE A 15 13.65 -14.54 1.33
CA PHE A 15 15.10 -14.58 1.10
C PHE A 15 15.63 -16.00 0.94
N ALA A 16 15.32 -16.90 1.90
CA ALA A 16 15.81 -18.27 1.89
C ALA A 16 15.31 -19.05 0.66
N ARG A 17 14.03 -18.88 0.30
CA ARG A 17 13.45 -19.53 -0.87
C ARG A 17 14.03 -18.99 -2.17
N TYR A 18 14.25 -17.68 -2.26
CA TYR A 18 14.86 -17.09 -3.44
C TYR A 18 16.27 -17.66 -3.65
N ARG A 19 17.12 -17.56 -2.62
CA ARG A 19 18.50 -18.04 -2.68
C ARG A 19 18.61 -19.55 -2.93
N GLY A 20 17.70 -20.35 -2.38
CA GLY A 20 17.77 -21.81 -2.49
C GLY A 20 17.11 -22.42 -3.72
N ARG A 21 16.10 -21.78 -4.32
CA ARG A 21 15.28 -22.42 -5.38
C ARG A 21 14.99 -21.56 -6.60
N LEU A 22 14.99 -20.24 -6.46
CA LEU A 22 14.52 -19.32 -7.50
C LEU A 22 15.62 -18.47 -8.11
N ARG A 23 16.80 -18.42 -7.48
CA ARG A 23 17.98 -17.75 -8.01
C ARG A 23 18.21 -18.22 -9.46
N ASP A 24 18.53 -17.26 -10.34
CA ASP A 24 18.83 -17.48 -11.75
C ASP A 24 17.65 -17.97 -12.61
N ARG A 25 16.40 -17.91 -12.10
CA ARG A 25 15.18 -18.26 -12.87
C ARG A 25 14.42 -17.05 -13.41
N PHE A 26 14.82 -15.84 -13.03
CA PHE A 26 14.11 -14.60 -13.35
C PHE A 26 15.12 -13.50 -13.68
N ASP A 27 14.72 -12.59 -14.56
CA ASP A 27 15.55 -11.45 -14.98
C ASP A 27 15.28 -10.19 -14.16
N VAL A 28 14.15 -10.15 -13.44
CA VAL A 28 13.71 -9.00 -12.63
C VAL A 28 12.93 -9.46 -11.41
N VAL A 29 13.06 -8.72 -10.30
CA VAL A 29 12.20 -8.87 -9.11
C VAL A 29 11.32 -7.64 -8.95
N ILE A 30 10.02 -7.85 -8.80
CA ILE A 30 9.09 -6.80 -8.36
C ILE A 30 8.89 -6.96 -6.85
N ASP A 31 9.28 -5.95 -6.10
CA ASP A 31 9.13 -5.87 -4.64
C ASP A 31 7.88 -5.05 -4.33
N GLU A 32 6.78 -5.75 -4.02
CA GLU A 32 5.52 -5.13 -3.63
C GLU A 32 5.54 -4.79 -2.14
N VAL A 33 5.27 -3.52 -1.83
CA VAL A 33 5.45 -2.98 -0.49
C VAL A 33 4.15 -2.40 0.03
N ASN A 34 3.63 -3.04 1.08
CA ASN A 34 2.51 -2.54 1.86
C ASN A 34 2.96 -1.74 3.09
N THR A 35 3.95 -2.24 3.83
CA THR A 35 4.45 -1.60 5.06
C THR A 35 5.96 -1.66 5.12
N MET A 36 6.55 -2.86 5.14
CA MET A 36 7.99 -3.04 5.03
C MET A 36 8.33 -3.75 3.73
N PRO A 37 9.39 -3.32 3.03
CA PRO A 37 9.81 -3.96 1.79
C PRO A 37 10.58 -5.25 2.06
N PHE A 38 10.73 -6.09 1.04
CA PHE A 38 11.53 -7.31 1.16
C PHE A 38 13.04 -7.07 1.10
N PHE A 39 13.49 -5.84 0.87
CA PHE A 39 14.88 -5.44 0.72
C PHE A 39 15.59 -6.13 -0.47
N THR A 40 14.84 -6.46 -1.53
CA THR A 40 15.35 -7.16 -2.72
C THR A 40 16.59 -6.52 -3.36
N PRO A 41 16.80 -5.18 -3.38
CA PRO A 41 18.04 -4.61 -3.91
C PRO A 41 19.30 -5.08 -3.17
N LEU A 42 19.19 -5.50 -1.90
CA LEU A 42 20.32 -5.96 -1.09
C LEU A 42 20.73 -7.40 -1.38
N TRP A 43 19.80 -8.23 -1.89
CA TRP A 43 20.04 -9.68 -1.93
C TRP A 43 19.56 -10.40 -3.17
N ALA A 44 18.74 -9.81 -4.03
CA ALA A 44 18.23 -10.48 -5.23
C ALA A 44 19.34 -10.72 -6.27
N GLY A 45 20.31 -9.81 -6.39
CA GLY A 45 21.41 -9.92 -7.35
C GLY A 45 21.01 -9.72 -8.81
N ILE A 46 19.74 -9.40 -9.07
CA ILE A 46 19.16 -9.02 -10.36
C ILE A 46 18.40 -7.70 -10.20
N PRO A 47 18.08 -6.97 -11.29
CA PRO A 47 17.30 -5.75 -11.23
C PRO A 47 16.04 -5.90 -10.36
N SER A 48 15.87 -4.97 -9.44
CA SER A 48 14.67 -4.88 -8.59
C SER A 48 13.84 -3.69 -9.01
N VAL A 49 12.52 -3.82 -8.96
CA VAL A 49 11.54 -2.75 -9.20
C VAL A 49 10.63 -2.66 -7.98
N LEU A 50 10.47 -1.47 -7.44
CA LEU A 50 9.57 -1.21 -6.33
C LEU A 50 8.14 -1.08 -6.83
N LEU A 51 7.18 -1.79 -6.25
CA LEU A 51 5.75 -1.55 -6.45
C LEU A 51 5.16 -1.03 -5.14
N MET A 52 4.74 0.24 -5.13
CA MET A 52 4.28 0.91 -3.92
C MET A 52 3.00 1.70 -4.19
N PHE A 53 1.94 1.37 -3.44
CA PHE A 53 0.65 2.06 -3.55
C PHE A 53 0.47 3.20 -2.56
N GLN A 54 1.19 3.15 -1.45
CA GLN A 54 1.16 4.17 -0.41
C GLN A 54 2.41 4.04 0.47
N LEU A 55 2.78 5.11 1.15
CA LEU A 55 3.64 5.00 2.32
C LEU A 55 2.82 4.50 3.51
N ALA A 56 3.46 3.82 4.45
CA ALA A 56 2.81 3.45 5.69
C ALA A 56 2.58 4.69 6.56
N ARG A 57 3.60 5.52 6.82
CA ARG A 57 3.50 6.76 7.63
C ARG A 57 2.49 6.65 8.77
N GLU A 58 1.36 7.35 8.69
CA GLU A 58 0.34 7.41 9.74
C GLU A 58 -0.31 6.03 10.02
N VAL A 59 -0.30 5.11 9.05
CA VAL A 59 -0.77 3.71 9.18
C VAL A 59 -0.06 3.00 10.33
N TRP A 60 1.20 3.31 10.60
CA TRP A 60 1.90 2.74 11.76
C TRP A 60 1.18 3.02 13.07
N TRP A 61 0.57 4.20 13.23
CA TRP A 61 -0.19 4.58 14.43
C TRP A 61 -1.56 3.93 14.51
N TYR A 62 -2.17 3.61 13.36
CA TYR A 62 -3.49 2.97 13.30
C TYR A 62 -3.44 1.45 13.45
N GLU A 63 -2.40 0.80 12.91
CA GLU A 63 -2.36 -0.65 12.76
C GLU A 63 -1.36 -1.34 13.68
N SER A 64 -0.48 -0.59 14.35
CA SER A 64 0.50 -1.13 15.29
C SER A 64 0.40 -0.49 16.67
N ARG A 65 0.74 -1.27 17.69
CA ARG A 65 0.83 -0.78 19.08
C ARG A 65 2.22 -0.24 19.37
N PHE A 66 2.31 0.59 20.41
CA PHE A 66 3.60 0.95 20.98
C PHE A 66 4.35 -0.32 21.42
N PRO A 67 5.66 -0.46 21.12
CA PRO A 67 6.53 0.54 20.48
C PRO A 67 6.67 0.41 18.96
N ILE A 68 6.04 -0.60 18.33
CA ILE A 68 6.19 -0.90 16.90
C ILE A 68 5.76 0.28 16.03
N ASN A 69 4.67 0.96 16.40
CA ASN A 69 4.20 2.14 15.67
C ASN A 69 5.26 3.24 15.56
N LEU A 70 5.91 3.59 16.68
CA LEU A 70 6.93 4.61 16.77
C LEU A 70 8.16 4.22 15.95
N PHE A 71 8.64 2.99 16.13
CA PHE A 71 9.80 2.51 15.38
C PHE A 71 9.51 2.42 13.89
N GLY A 72 8.36 1.89 13.50
CA GLY A 72 7.95 1.79 12.10
C GLY A 72 7.88 3.15 11.43
N TYR A 73 7.24 4.12 12.09
CA TYR A 73 7.14 5.51 11.61
C TYR A 73 8.53 6.16 11.47
N ALA A 74 9.38 6.02 12.48
CA ALA A 74 10.71 6.64 12.49
C ALA A 74 11.68 5.98 11.49
N LEU A 75 11.59 4.66 11.30
CA LEU A 75 12.51 3.89 10.47
C LEU A 75 12.09 3.85 9.00
N GLU A 76 10.83 4.12 8.67
CA GLU A 76 10.34 4.11 7.28
C GLU A 76 11.19 4.94 6.32
N PRO A 77 11.46 6.23 6.58
CA PRO A 77 12.33 7.02 5.73
C PRO A 77 13.77 6.50 5.65
N TRP A 78 14.20 5.70 6.62
CA TRP A 78 15.54 5.13 6.68
C TRP A 78 15.66 3.86 5.86
N TYR A 79 14.76 2.90 6.06
CA TYR A 79 14.85 1.62 5.34
C TYR A 79 14.48 1.78 3.86
N LEU A 80 13.63 2.75 3.50
CA LEU A 80 13.32 3.05 2.09
C LEU A 80 14.50 3.68 1.32
N ARG A 81 15.57 4.10 2.01
CA ARG A 81 16.79 4.62 1.34
C ARG A 81 17.42 3.61 0.41
N VAL A 82 17.26 2.32 0.72
CA VAL A 82 17.71 1.18 -0.10
C VAL A 82 17.13 1.26 -1.51
N TYR A 83 15.94 1.85 -1.67
CA TYR A 83 15.21 1.92 -2.94
C TYR A 83 15.31 3.26 -3.66
N ARG A 84 16.03 4.25 -3.12
CA ARG A 84 16.04 5.62 -3.69
C ARG A 84 16.49 5.69 -5.15
N ARG A 85 17.29 4.74 -5.64
CA ARG A 85 17.73 4.68 -7.04
C ARG A 85 17.02 3.59 -7.85
N THR A 86 16.14 2.84 -7.21
CA THR A 86 15.38 1.74 -7.83
C THR A 86 14.25 2.31 -8.66
N ALA A 87 13.93 1.67 -9.80
CA ALA A 87 12.74 1.98 -10.55
C ALA A 87 11.49 1.68 -9.70
N ALA A 88 10.45 2.49 -9.81
CA ALA A 88 9.23 2.30 -9.03
C ALA A 88 7.96 2.41 -9.88
N PHE A 89 6.96 1.61 -9.53
CA PHE A 89 5.58 1.71 -9.98
C PHE A 89 4.70 2.18 -8.83
N THR A 90 3.79 3.10 -9.14
CA THR A 90 2.78 3.57 -8.20
C THR A 90 1.49 3.94 -8.92
N ILE A 91 0.40 4.11 -8.18
CA ILE A 91 -0.95 4.29 -8.72
C ILE A 91 -1.43 5.74 -8.72
N SER A 92 -0.70 6.65 -8.07
CA SER A 92 -1.16 8.01 -7.87
C SER A 92 -0.01 9.02 -7.93
N GLN A 93 -0.33 10.25 -8.35
CA GLN A 93 0.63 11.35 -8.35
C GLN A 93 1.07 11.71 -6.93
N SER A 94 0.17 11.67 -5.95
CA SER A 94 0.51 11.96 -4.55
C SER A 94 1.58 11.00 -4.01
N THR A 95 1.52 9.72 -4.37
CA THR A 95 2.56 8.76 -3.97
C THR A 95 3.90 9.05 -4.66
N ILE A 96 3.89 9.56 -5.90
CA ILE A 96 5.13 10.03 -6.56
C ILE A 96 5.73 11.17 -5.74
N ASP A 97 4.94 12.17 -5.38
CA ASP A 97 5.39 13.35 -4.65
C ASP A 97 5.94 12.96 -3.27
N ASP A 98 5.27 12.04 -2.56
CA ASP A 98 5.73 11.45 -1.31
C ASP A 98 7.11 10.76 -1.46
N LEU A 99 7.27 9.90 -2.47
CA LEU A 99 8.53 9.22 -2.75
C LEU A 99 9.65 10.21 -3.09
N ARG A 100 9.35 11.24 -3.88
CA ARG A 100 10.30 12.32 -4.19
C ARG A 100 10.69 13.09 -2.92
N GLY A 101 9.73 13.38 -2.04
CA GLY A 101 9.97 13.96 -0.72
C GLY A 101 10.90 13.11 0.16
N LEU A 102 10.80 11.78 0.06
CA LEU A 102 11.71 10.84 0.72
C LEU A 102 13.08 10.69 0.02
N GLY A 103 13.33 11.42 -1.06
CA GLY A 103 14.61 11.47 -1.77
C GLY A 103 14.79 10.38 -2.82
N PHE A 104 13.71 9.79 -3.33
CA PHE A 104 13.79 8.88 -4.49
C PHE A 104 14.20 9.64 -5.75
N ARG A 105 15.24 9.14 -6.41
CA ARG A 105 15.84 9.66 -7.64
C ARG A 105 15.69 8.70 -8.82
N GLY A 106 15.30 7.45 -8.58
CA GLY A 106 15.00 6.48 -9.65
C GLY A 106 13.82 6.92 -10.52
N PRO A 107 13.63 6.26 -11.69
CA PRO A 107 12.44 6.48 -12.51
C PRO A 107 11.21 5.98 -11.76
N ILE A 108 10.13 6.78 -11.76
CA ILE A 108 8.86 6.42 -11.14
C ILE A 108 7.80 6.50 -12.23
N THR A 109 7.07 5.40 -12.42
CA THR A 109 6.01 5.30 -13.44
C THR A 109 4.65 5.20 -12.74
N LEU A 110 3.74 6.08 -13.13
CA LEU A 110 2.34 6.02 -12.69
C LEU A 110 1.61 4.96 -13.52
N VAL A 111 1.11 3.92 -12.86
CA VAL A 111 0.36 2.82 -13.44
C VAL A 111 -1.01 2.80 -12.77
N PRO A 112 -2.07 3.34 -13.43
CA PRO A 112 -3.42 3.29 -12.89
C PRO A 112 -3.88 1.85 -12.64
N ILE A 113 -4.68 1.64 -11.59
CA ILE A 113 -5.24 0.32 -11.30
C ILE A 113 -6.19 -0.06 -12.43
N GLY A 114 -5.94 -1.21 -13.05
CA GLY A 114 -6.83 -1.80 -14.03
C GLY A 114 -8.15 -2.22 -13.38
N ILE A 115 -9.27 -1.90 -14.02
CA ILE A 115 -10.60 -2.34 -13.61
C ILE A 115 -11.10 -3.29 -14.70
N GLU A 116 -11.56 -4.47 -14.31
CA GLU A 116 -12.20 -5.39 -15.25
C GLU A 116 -13.52 -4.77 -15.76
N PRO A 117 -13.87 -4.91 -17.04
CA PRO A 117 -15.15 -4.45 -17.55
C PRO A 117 -16.28 -5.13 -16.78
N ILE A 118 -16.98 -4.36 -15.94
CA ILE A 118 -18.20 -4.82 -15.28
C ILE A 118 -19.39 -4.53 -16.17
N ALA A 119 -20.38 -5.43 -16.16
CA ALA A 119 -21.66 -5.18 -16.80
C ALA A 119 -22.26 -3.87 -16.27
N ALA A 120 -22.93 -3.12 -17.15
CA ALA A 120 -23.63 -1.92 -16.73
C ALA A 120 -24.60 -2.27 -15.58
N PRO A 121 -24.62 -1.48 -14.48
CA PRO A 121 -25.54 -1.75 -13.39
C PRO A 121 -26.97 -1.72 -13.89
N THR A 122 -27.74 -2.78 -13.60
CA THR A 122 -29.16 -2.90 -13.97
C THR A 122 -30.08 -2.30 -12.92
N ALA A 123 -29.55 -1.85 -11.79
CA ALA A 123 -30.32 -1.28 -10.70
C ALA A 123 -30.70 0.19 -11.02
N GLU A 124 -31.95 0.54 -10.75
CA GLU A 124 -32.42 1.92 -10.83
C GLU A 124 -31.77 2.77 -9.73
N ARG A 125 -31.58 4.06 -10.00
CA ARG A 125 -31.09 5.02 -9.01
C ARG A 125 -32.08 5.08 -7.84
N ALA A 126 -31.56 5.07 -6.61
CA ALA A 126 -32.39 5.16 -5.42
C ALA A 126 -33.31 6.41 -5.47
N PRO A 127 -34.61 6.29 -5.10
CA PRO A 127 -35.57 7.39 -5.16
C PRO A 127 -35.31 8.48 -4.12
N ILE A 128 -34.53 8.16 -3.09
CA ILE A 128 -34.05 9.10 -2.06
C ILE A 128 -32.52 9.16 -2.07
N PRO A 129 -31.91 10.31 -1.68
CA PRO A 129 -30.47 10.41 -1.50
C PRO A 129 -29.96 9.30 -0.58
N THR A 130 -29.20 8.35 -1.15
CA THR A 130 -28.68 7.18 -0.44
C THR A 130 -27.16 7.23 -0.43
N PHE A 131 -26.58 7.12 0.76
CA PHE A 131 -25.13 7.11 0.95
C PHE A 131 -24.64 5.66 1.04
N LEU A 132 -23.63 5.31 0.26
CA LEU A 132 -23.00 3.99 0.26
C LEU A 132 -21.53 4.12 0.65
N TYR A 133 -21.10 3.32 1.62
CA TYR A 133 -19.70 3.14 1.96
C TYR A 133 -19.29 1.69 1.65
N VAL A 134 -18.26 1.53 0.83
CA VAL A 134 -17.65 0.22 0.54
C VAL A 134 -16.20 0.27 0.96
N GLY A 135 -15.89 -0.43 2.05
CA GLY A 135 -14.55 -0.48 2.59
C GLY A 135 -14.48 -1.31 3.87
N ARG A 136 -13.27 -1.65 4.28
CA ARG A 136 -13.05 -2.33 5.56
C ARG A 136 -13.35 -1.37 6.72
N LEU A 137 -14.02 -1.88 7.75
CA LEU A 137 -14.13 -1.18 9.04
C LEU A 137 -12.77 -1.20 9.74
N ALA A 138 -11.94 -0.20 9.44
CA ALA A 138 -10.62 -0.02 10.03
C ALA A 138 -10.43 1.43 10.48
N PRO A 139 -9.66 1.68 11.57
CA PRO A 139 -9.42 3.04 12.07
C PRO A 139 -8.88 4.00 10.98
N SER A 140 -7.98 3.51 10.14
CA SER A 140 -7.39 4.25 9.01
C SER A 140 -8.41 4.69 7.95
N LYS A 141 -9.61 4.09 7.95
CA LYS A 141 -10.70 4.46 7.04
C LYS A 141 -11.68 5.47 7.62
N ARG A 142 -11.51 5.85 8.90
CA ARG A 142 -12.26 6.92 9.58
C ARG A 142 -13.79 6.83 9.39
N VAL A 143 -14.33 5.60 9.45
CA VAL A 143 -15.76 5.35 9.23
C VAL A 143 -16.62 6.06 10.29
N HIS A 144 -16.09 6.29 11.49
CA HIS A 144 -16.77 7.05 12.53
C HIS A 144 -17.08 8.49 12.08
N ASP A 145 -16.10 9.17 11.49
CA ASP A 145 -16.27 10.54 10.99
C ASP A 145 -17.28 10.61 9.84
N LEU A 146 -17.32 9.56 9.00
CA LEU A 146 -18.33 9.42 7.95
C LEU A 146 -19.74 9.32 8.56
N LEU A 147 -19.92 8.54 9.62
CA LEU A 147 -21.20 8.40 10.31
C LEU A 147 -21.61 9.71 11.01
N GLU A 148 -20.66 10.40 11.65
CA GLU A 148 -20.92 11.67 12.31
C GLU A 148 -21.29 12.76 11.29
N ALA A 149 -20.58 12.82 10.17
CA ALA A 149 -20.92 13.73 9.07
C ALA A 149 -22.32 13.43 8.51
N PHE A 150 -22.67 12.15 8.34
CA PHE A 150 -23.99 11.75 7.89
C PHE A 150 -25.09 12.11 8.90
N ALA A 151 -24.86 11.91 10.20
CA ALA A 151 -25.81 12.31 11.25
C ALA A 151 -26.06 13.83 11.24
N ARG A 152 -25.00 14.64 11.09
CA ARG A 152 -25.10 16.10 10.98
C ARG A 152 -25.83 16.54 9.70
N PHE A 153 -25.63 15.83 8.60
CA PHE A 153 -26.37 16.07 7.35
C PHE A 153 -27.87 15.83 7.55
N ARG A 154 -28.25 14.70 8.16
CA ARG A 154 -29.65 14.36 8.45
C ARG A 154 -30.35 15.38 9.36
N MET A 155 -29.67 15.87 10.40
CA MET A 155 -30.22 16.91 11.29
C MET A 155 -30.49 18.25 10.59
N LYS A 156 -29.81 18.54 9.47
CA LYS A 156 -30.07 19.75 8.66
C LYS A 156 -31.21 19.55 7.66
N GLU A 157 -31.55 18.31 7.33
CA GLU A 157 -32.65 17.96 6.44
C GLU A 157 -33.97 17.68 7.19
N GLU A 158 -33.95 17.58 8.52
CA GLU A 158 -35.17 17.57 9.34
C GLU A 158 -35.74 19.01 9.42
N PRO A 159 -37.01 19.22 9.04
CA PRO A 159 -37.66 20.54 9.05
C PRO A 159 -37.86 21.11 10.46
#